data_AF-A0A482VSF7-F1
#
_entry.id   AF-A0A482VSF7-F1
#
_cell.length_a   1.000
_cell.length_b   1.000
_cell.length_c   1.000
_cell.angle_alpha   90.00
_cell.angle_beta   90.00
_cell.angle_gamma   90.00
#
_symmetry.space_group_name_H-M   'P 1'
#
loop_
_entity.id
_entity.type
_entity.pdbx_description
1 polymer ?
#
loop_
_entity_poly.entity_id
_entity_poly.type
_entity_poly.pdbx_seq_one_letter_code
_entity_poly.pdbx_strand_id
1 'polypeptide(L)'
;CKVLVVGGGTGGCSTGAKLSRILKKNELIILEPSDSHYYQPLFTLVGGGVYKVADARKNMGDVLPRNATWLKDQAAEFSPKSNSVVTAKGDTIEYDFILVATGLQTDYDKIPGLIEALNMDNGGVGSNYSYKYTERTFKALNNFESGNAIFTYPNTPVKCPGAPQKICYIADHYLRKVGKRNNANIMYNTSLPVIFGVKKYADALWKYSMMHVTPPMSSPSPLKKCTDLVNEAGFVDVNPATMQSSRFPNVF
;
A
#
# COMPACT_ATOMS: atom_id res chain seq x y z
N CYS A 1 25.75 4.24 10.39
CA CYS A 1 25.84 4.14 8.91
C CYS A 1 25.69 5.54 8.31
N LYS A 2 25.98 5.75 7.02
CA LYS A 2 25.89 7.12 6.47
C LYS A 2 24.47 7.46 6.03
N VAL A 3 23.81 6.55 5.32
CA VAL A 3 22.39 6.70 5.00
C VAL A 3 21.63 5.43 5.34
N LEU A 4 20.58 5.57 6.14
CA LEU A 4 19.59 4.54 6.43
C LEU A 4 18.33 4.78 5.59
N VAL A 5 17.90 3.78 4.83
CA VAL A 5 16.58 3.76 4.18
C VAL A 5 15.71 2.76 4.93
N VAL A 6 14.59 3.21 5.48
CA VAL A 6 13.63 2.33 6.17
C VAL A 6 12.46 2.01 5.24
N GLY A 7 12.37 0.75 4.81
CA GLY A 7 11.43 0.23 3.82
C GLY A 7 12.07 0.07 2.43
N GLY A 8 12.07 -1.16 1.91
CA GLY A 8 12.53 -1.56 0.58
C GLY A 8 11.42 -1.59 -0.49
N GLY A 9 10.28 -0.94 -0.20
CA GLY A 9 9.20 -0.72 -1.15
C GLY A 9 9.60 0.22 -2.31
N THR A 10 8.62 0.64 -3.12
CA THR A 10 8.89 1.45 -4.33
C THR A 10 9.73 2.70 -4.07
N GLY A 11 9.47 3.42 -2.98
CA GLY A 11 10.25 4.60 -2.59
C GLY A 11 11.70 4.27 -2.24
N GLY A 12 11.91 3.42 -1.23
CA GLY A 12 13.26 3.10 -0.74
C GLY A 12 14.12 2.33 -1.74
N CYS A 13 13.53 1.45 -2.55
CA CYS A 13 14.22 0.81 -3.67
C CYS A 13 14.69 1.85 -4.71
N SER A 14 13.82 2.80 -5.08
CA SER A 14 14.13 3.82 -6.10
C SER A 14 15.16 4.85 -5.62
N THR A 15 15.01 5.34 -4.39
CA THR A 15 15.95 6.31 -3.81
C THR A 15 17.25 5.64 -3.39
N GLY A 16 17.20 4.44 -2.82
CA GLY A 16 18.37 3.61 -2.54
C GLY A 16 19.21 3.36 -3.80
N ALA A 17 18.58 3.07 -4.94
CA ALA A 17 19.30 2.90 -6.21
C ALA A 17 19.96 4.18 -6.76
N LYS A 18 19.46 5.36 -6.39
CA LYS A 18 20.15 6.65 -6.68
C LYS A 18 21.32 6.86 -5.73
N LEU A 19 21.08 6.70 -4.43
CA LEU A 19 22.08 6.87 -3.37
C LEU A 19 23.26 5.91 -3.52
N SER A 20 23.02 4.66 -3.91
CA SER A 20 24.04 3.62 -4.10
C SER A 20 25.03 3.88 -5.25
N ARG A 21 24.81 4.94 -6.04
CA ARG A 21 25.73 5.41 -7.10
C ARG A 21 26.68 6.50 -6.60
N ILE A 22 26.37 7.13 -5.48
CA ILE A 22 27.09 8.28 -4.91
C ILE A 22 27.81 7.86 -3.62
N LEU A 23 27.17 7.00 -2.83
CA LEU A 23 27.70 6.43 -1.59
C LEU A 23 28.66 5.27 -1.88
N LYS A 24 29.65 5.10 -1.00
CA LYS A 24 30.59 3.96 -1.02
C LYS A 24 29.89 2.68 -0.56
N LYS A 25 30.51 1.53 -0.84
CA LYS A 25 30.09 0.24 -0.29
C LYS A 25 29.97 0.32 1.24
N ASN A 26 28.92 -0.28 1.81
CA ASN A 26 28.56 -0.26 3.23
C ASN A 26 28.12 1.11 3.83
N GLU A 27 28.15 2.23 3.07
CA GLU A 27 27.63 3.51 3.57
C GLU A 27 26.09 3.56 3.61
N LEU A 28 25.41 2.77 2.77
CA LEU A 28 23.96 2.70 2.62
C LEU A 28 23.39 1.39 3.22
N ILE A 29 22.48 1.51 4.18
CA ILE A 29 21.67 0.40 4.71
C ILE A 29 20.22 0.55 4.23
N ILE A 30 19.60 -0.55 3.79
CA ILE A 30 18.16 -0.63 3.53
C ILE A 30 17.56 -1.64 4.52
N LEU A 31 16.76 -1.14 5.47
CA LEU A 31 16.06 -1.92 6.48
C LEU A 31 14.70 -2.35 5.91
N GLU A 32 14.55 -3.64 5.61
CA GLU A 32 13.35 -4.20 4.98
C GLU A 32 13.15 -5.67 5.39
N PRO A 33 12.03 -6.05 6.03
CA PRO A 33 11.80 -7.41 6.50
C PRO A 33 11.32 -8.38 5.40
N SER A 34 10.72 -7.91 4.31
CA SER A 34 10.11 -8.76 3.28
C SER A 34 11.14 -9.32 2.29
N ASP A 35 11.14 -10.64 2.11
CA ASP A 35 11.85 -11.30 1.00
C ASP A 35 11.22 -11.04 -0.39
N SER A 36 10.07 -10.36 -0.46
CA SER A 36 9.34 -10.13 -1.71
C SER A 36 8.98 -8.65 -1.93
N HIS A 37 9.29 -8.15 -3.11
CA HIS A 37 8.86 -6.84 -3.59
C HIS A 37 7.67 -6.99 -4.54
N TYR A 38 6.64 -6.16 -4.37
CA TYR A 38 5.42 -6.21 -5.18
C TYR A 38 5.18 -4.92 -5.95
N TYR A 39 4.98 -5.02 -7.26
CA TYR A 39 4.43 -3.95 -8.08
C TYR A 39 2.91 -3.85 -7.87
N GLN A 40 2.54 -3.29 -6.72
CA GLN A 40 1.15 -3.20 -6.22
C GLN A 40 0.12 -2.61 -7.22
N PRO A 41 0.45 -1.69 -8.16
CA PRO A 41 -0.53 -1.24 -9.17
C PRO A 41 -1.13 -2.39 -10.00
N LEU A 42 -0.39 -3.48 -10.22
CA LEU A 42 -0.87 -4.63 -10.99
C LEU A 42 -1.99 -5.41 -10.28
N PHE A 43 -2.12 -5.30 -8.94
CA PHE A 43 -3.17 -5.98 -8.18
C PHE A 43 -4.60 -5.57 -8.61
N THR A 44 -4.78 -4.40 -9.21
CA THR A 44 -6.07 -4.02 -9.83
C THR A 44 -6.45 -5.00 -10.95
N LEU A 45 -5.49 -5.43 -11.76
CA LEU A 45 -5.70 -6.35 -12.87
C LEU A 45 -5.64 -7.82 -12.44
N VAL A 46 -4.95 -8.14 -11.33
CA VAL A 46 -5.03 -9.46 -10.68
C VAL A 46 -6.43 -9.73 -10.14
N GLY A 47 -7.02 -8.78 -9.41
CA GLY A 47 -8.43 -8.87 -9.01
C GLY A 47 -9.42 -8.87 -10.17
N GLY A 48 -8.99 -8.41 -11.35
CA GLY A 48 -9.72 -8.51 -12.60
C GLY A 48 -9.54 -9.82 -13.38
N GLY A 49 -8.71 -10.75 -12.88
CA GLY A 49 -8.42 -12.04 -13.55
C GLY A 49 -7.52 -11.95 -14.78
N VAL A 50 -6.82 -10.83 -14.99
CA VAL A 50 -5.94 -10.61 -16.15
C VAL A 50 -4.49 -11.06 -15.87
N TYR A 51 -4.07 -10.99 -14.61
CA TYR A 51 -2.74 -11.38 -14.13
C TYR A 51 -2.85 -12.19 -12.84
N LYS A 52 -1.75 -12.79 -12.39
CA LYS A 52 -1.59 -13.47 -11.09
C LYS A 52 -0.74 -12.63 -10.14
N VAL A 53 -0.78 -12.91 -8.83
CA VAL A 53 0.11 -12.28 -7.84
C VAL A 53 1.59 -12.51 -8.18
N ALA A 54 1.91 -13.66 -8.77
CA ALA A 54 3.26 -14.00 -9.21
C ALA A 54 3.82 -12.98 -10.22
N ASP A 55 3.00 -12.49 -11.16
CA ASP A 55 3.42 -11.53 -12.19
C ASP A 55 3.74 -10.15 -11.60
N ALA A 56 3.17 -9.85 -10.43
CA ALA A 56 3.44 -8.62 -9.68
C ALA A 56 4.63 -8.74 -8.73
N ARG A 57 5.24 -9.92 -8.56
CA ARG A 57 6.23 -10.22 -7.52
C ARG A 57 7.65 -10.33 -8.09
N LYS A 58 8.62 -9.81 -7.35
CA LYS A 58 10.05 -10.13 -7.48
C LYS A 58 10.63 -10.48 -6.10
N ASN A 59 11.74 -11.19 -6.06
CA ASN A 59 12.48 -11.33 -4.80
C ASN A 59 13.08 -9.98 -4.43
N MET A 60 13.10 -9.64 -3.14
CA MET A 60 13.59 -8.34 -2.68
C MET A 60 15.08 -8.15 -3.01
N GLY A 61 15.90 -9.19 -2.85
CA GLY A 61 17.32 -9.18 -3.21
C GLY A 61 17.61 -8.93 -4.70
N ASP A 62 16.66 -9.20 -5.60
CA ASP A 62 16.83 -8.98 -7.04
C ASP A 62 16.55 -7.53 -7.46
N VAL A 63 15.86 -6.75 -6.61
CA VAL A 63 15.47 -5.36 -6.90
C VAL A 63 16.26 -4.34 -6.08
N LEU A 64 16.74 -4.72 -4.89
CA LEU A 64 17.58 -3.83 -4.08
C LEU A 64 18.94 -3.58 -4.75
N PRO A 65 19.51 -2.36 -4.64
CA PRO A 65 20.77 -2.03 -5.27
C PRO A 65 21.95 -2.80 -4.64
N ARG A 66 22.74 -3.47 -5.48
CA ARG A 66 23.86 -4.36 -5.07
C ARG A 66 24.92 -3.74 -4.15
N ASN A 67 25.04 -2.42 -4.13
CA ASN A 67 26.01 -1.69 -3.28
C ASN A 67 25.44 -1.31 -1.91
N ALA A 68 24.15 -1.51 -1.65
CA ALA A 68 23.52 -1.31 -0.35
C ALA A 68 23.56 -2.59 0.50
N THR A 69 23.67 -2.43 1.81
CA THR A 69 23.46 -3.52 2.77
C THR A 69 21.97 -3.68 3.00
N TRP A 70 21.38 -4.79 2.53
CA TRP A 70 20.02 -5.17 2.91
C TRP A 70 20.01 -5.78 4.31
N LEU A 71 19.45 -5.06 5.28
CA LEU A 71 19.21 -5.55 6.62
C LEU A 71 17.80 -6.14 6.71
N LYS A 72 17.73 -7.47 6.83
CA LYS A 72 16.47 -8.23 6.93
C LYS A 72 15.86 -8.12 8.32
N ASP A 73 15.32 -6.97 8.65
CA ASP A 73 14.55 -6.76 9.87
C ASP A 73 13.53 -5.61 9.69
N GLN A 74 12.68 -5.43 10.69
CA GLN A 74 11.67 -4.37 10.75
C GLN A 74 12.11 -3.27 11.72
N ALA A 75 11.82 -2.00 11.42
CA ALA A 75 11.97 -0.91 12.40
C ALA A 75 10.92 -1.06 13.51
N ALA A 76 11.35 -1.04 14.77
CA ALA A 76 10.49 -1.11 15.96
C ALA A 76 10.31 0.27 16.61
N GLU A 77 11.36 1.09 16.64
CA GLU A 77 11.36 2.43 17.23
C GLU A 77 12.25 3.39 16.42
N PHE A 78 11.84 4.65 16.31
CA PHE A 78 12.62 5.72 15.69
C PHE A 78 12.99 6.76 16.76
N SER A 79 14.27 7.09 16.83
CA SER A 79 14.83 8.02 17.83
C SER A 79 15.60 9.14 17.10
N PRO A 80 14.91 10.09 16.45
CA PRO A 80 15.55 11.09 15.57
C PRO A 80 16.47 12.06 16.33
N LYS A 81 16.19 12.32 17.62
CA LYS A 81 17.05 13.13 18.48
C LYS A 81 18.44 12.52 18.72
N SER A 82 18.56 11.20 18.60
CA SER A 82 19.82 10.44 18.72
C SER A 82 20.28 9.86 17.38
N ASN A 83 19.66 10.26 16.27
CA ASN A 83 19.91 9.73 14.93
C ASN A 83 19.95 8.19 14.86
N SER A 84 19.00 7.52 15.50
CA SER A 84 18.97 6.05 15.56
C SER A 84 17.59 5.43 15.29
N VAL A 85 17.60 4.16 14.87
CA VAL A 85 16.42 3.29 14.74
C VAL A 85 16.72 1.97 15.45
N VAL A 86 15.82 1.55 16.34
CA VAL A 86 15.86 0.22 16.96
C VAL A 86 15.05 -0.74 16.10
N THR A 87 15.59 -1.93 15.81
CA THR A 87 14.94 -2.97 15.01
C THR A 87 14.13 -3.94 15.88
N ALA A 88 13.27 -4.74 15.26
CA ALA A 88 12.43 -5.71 15.95
C ALA A 88 13.23 -6.85 16.62
N LYS A 89 14.47 -7.12 16.18
CA LYS A 89 15.40 -8.05 16.85
C LYS A 89 16.22 -7.41 17.99
N GLY A 90 16.12 -6.09 18.18
CA GLY A 90 16.82 -5.33 19.22
C GLY A 90 18.14 -4.70 18.76
N ASP A 91 18.55 -4.85 17.50
CA ASP A 91 19.71 -4.14 16.96
C ASP A 91 19.42 -2.62 16.89
N THR A 92 20.41 -1.79 17.19
CA THR A 92 20.33 -0.32 17.01
C THR A 92 21.14 0.11 15.79
N ILE A 93 20.51 0.85 14.89
CA ILE A 93 21.14 1.41 13.69
C ILE A 93 21.25 2.92 13.85
N GLU A 94 22.46 3.42 14.05
CA GLU A 94 22.76 4.85 13.97
C GLU A 94 22.93 5.29 12.50
N TYR A 95 22.62 6.55 12.19
CA TYR A 95 22.69 7.11 10.84
C TYR A 95 23.20 8.56 10.82
N ASP A 96 23.89 8.98 9.75
CA ASP A 96 24.11 10.42 9.50
C ASP A 96 22.83 11.03 8.90
N PHE A 97 22.19 10.32 7.95
CA PHE A 97 20.93 10.67 7.31
C PHE A 97 19.96 9.49 7.26
N ILE A 98 18.65 9.75 7.33
CA ILE A 98 17.59 8.74 7.20
C ILE A 98 16.57 9.13 6.12
N LEU A 99 16.08 8.12 5.39
CA LEU A 99 14.94 8.20 4.48
C LEU A 99 13.83 7.23 4.97
N VAL A 100 12.66 7.76 5.28
CA VAL A 100 11.51 7.01 5.79
C VAL A 100 10.56 6.63 4.64
N ALA A 101 10.80 5.46 4.04
CA ALA A 101 10.06 4.96 2.88
C ALA A 101 9.09 3.80 3.19
N THR A 102 8.52 3.80 4.41
CA THR A 102 7.74 2.68 4.97
C THR A 102 6.35 2.45 4.34
N GLY A 103 5.85 3.41 3.54
CA GLY A 103 4.54 3.30 2.87
C GLY A 103 3.35 3.40 3.83
N LEU A 104 2.25 2.69 3.52
CA LEU A 104 1.03 2.64 4.33
C LEU A 104 0.74 1.23 4.83
N GLN A 105 0.25 1.16 6.07
CA GLN A 105 -0.34 -0.04 6.69
C GLN A 105 -1.79 -0.22 6.20
N THR A 106 -2.27 -1.46 6.10
CA THR A 106 -3.67 -1.79 5.79
C THR A 106 -4.33 -2.44 6.99
N ASP A 107 -5.35 -1.78 7.54
CA ASP A 107 -5.91 -2.09 8.86
C ASP A 107 -7.22 -2.88 8.69
N TYR A 108 -7.11 -4.10 8.14
CA TYR A 108 -8.26 -4.98 7.89
C TYR A 108 -9.02 -5.37 9.17
N ASP A 109 -8.30 -5.42 10.30
CA ASP A 109 -8.82 -5.70 11.65
C ASP A 109 -9.80 -4.63 12.17
N LYS A 110 -9.78 -3.43 11.58
CA LYS A 110 -10.67 -2.33 11.97
C LYS A 110 -12.09 -2.46 11.42
N ILE A 111 -12.36 -3.44 10.55
CA ILE A 111 -13.70 -3.79 10.10
C ILE A 111 -14.10 -5.12 10.75
N PRO A 112 -15.09 -5.13 11.67
CA PRO A 112 -15.53 -6.36 12.33
C PRO A 112 -15.92 -7.47 11.34
N GLY A 113 -15.39 -8.68 11.54
CA GLY A 113 -15.67 -9.84 10.68
C GLY A 113 -14.93 -9.87 9.33
N LEU A 114 -14.13 -8.84 8.99
CA LEU A 114 -13.51 -8.76 7.67
C LEU A 114 -12.35 -9.74 7.48
N ILE A 115 -11.53 -9.98 8.51
CA ILE A 115 -10.41 -10.94 8.41
C ILE A 115 -10.96 -12.36 8.24
N GLU A 116 -12.01 -12.69 8.96
CA GLU A 116 -12.76 -13.94 8.86
C GLU A 116 -13.31 -14.10 7.44
N ALA A 117 -14.05 -13.13 6.92
CA ALA A 117 -14.60 -13.16 5.56
C ALA A 117 -13.52 -13.23 4.46
N LEU A 118 -12.38 -12.57 4.65
CA LEU A 118 -11.21 -12.64 3.76
C LEU A 118 -10.44 -13.97 3.84
N ASN A 119 -10.78 -14.85 4.80
CA ASN A 119 -10.23 -16.18 4.94
C ASN A 119 -11.25 -17.31 4.68
N MET A 120 -12.57 -17.06 4.72
CA MET A 120 -13.62 -18.05 4.39
C MET A 120 -13.49 -18.58 2.95
N ASP A 121 -13.17 -19.85 2.76
CA ASP A 121 -13.09 -20.46 1.43
C ASP A 121 -14.41 -20.35 0.67
N ASN A 122 -14.32 -20.09 -0.64
CA ASN A 122 -15.44 -19.75 -1.53
C ASN A 122 -16.31 -18.56 -1.10
N GLY A 123 -15.91 -17.79 -0.08
CA GLY A 123 -16.60 -16.56 0.33
C GLY A 123 -16.53 -15.45 -0.71
N GLY A 124 -17.61 -14.66 -0.81
CA GLY A 124 -17.75 -13.55 -1.78
C GLY A 124 -16.92 -12.30 -1.49
N VAL A 125 -15.84 -12.39 -0.70
CA VAL A 125 -15.07 -11.23 -0.20
C VAL A 125 -13.58 -11.36 -0.59
N GLY A 126 -13.06 -10.29 -1.18
CA GLY A 126 -11.65 -10.15 -1.54
C GLY A 126 -11.19 -8.69 -1.43
N SER A 127 -9.89 -8.43 -1.60
CA SER A 127 -9.36 -7.07 -1.62
C SER A 127 -8.09 -6.94 -2.46
N ASN A 128 -8.05 -5.96 -3.36
CA ASN A 128 -6.89 -5.69 -4.23
C ASN A 128 -5.74 -4.95 -3.54
N TYR A 129 -5.84 -4.72 -2.23
CA TYR A 129 -4.83 -4.00 -1.45
C TYR A 129 -3.84 -4.90 -0.71
N SER A 130 -3.96 -6.22 -0.88
CA SER A 130 -3.06 -7.23 -0.32
C SER A 130 -2.80 -8.35 -1.31
N TYR A 131 -1.54 -8.78 -1.42
CA TYR A 131 -1.16 -9.97 -2.19
C TYR A 131 -1.88 -11.24 -1.71
N LYS A 132 -2.27 -11.30 -0.42
CA LYS A 132 -3.02 -12.43 0.15
C LYS A 132 -4.47 -12.52 -0.36
N TYR A 133 -5.07 -11.39 -0.74
CA TYR A 133 -6.51 -11.26 -0.93
C TYR A 133 -6.94 -10.83 -2.34
N THR A 134 -6.00 -10.37 -3.19
CA THR A 134 -6.34 -9.83 -4.52
C THR A 134 -6.85 -10.90 -5.49
N GLU A 135 -6.32 -12.13 -5.46
CA GLU A 135 -6.87 -13.23 -6.27
C GLU A 135 -8.25 -13.68 -5.78
N ARG A 136 -8.60 -13.45 -4.50
CA ARG A 136 -9.95 -13.73 -3.98
C ARG A 136 -10.99 -12.81 -4.61
N THR A 137 -10.62 -11.58 -4.97
CA THR A 137 -11.51 -10.66 -5.68
C THR A 137 -11.96 -11.24 -7.02
N PHE A 138 -11.04 -11.81 -7.81
CA PHE A 138 -11.43 -12.45 -9.06
C PHE A 138 -12.22 -13.75 -8.83
N LYS A 139 -11.85 -14.56 -7.83
CA LYS A 139 -12.62 -15.77 -7.46
C LYS A 139 -14.07 -15.44 -7.08
N ALA A 140 -14.27 -14.42 -6.25
CA ALA A 140 -15.60 -13.94 -5.85
C ALA A 140 -16.41 -13.40 -7.04
N LEU A 141 -15.76 -12.67 -7.96
CA LEU A 141 -16.39 -12.16 -9.18
C LEU A 141 -16.77 -13.27 -10.17
N ASN A 142 -15.91 -14.30 -10.32
CA ASN A 142 -16.16 -15.45 -11.19
C ASN A 142 -17.33 -16.30 -10.68
N ASN A 143 -17.39 -16.50 -9.36
CA ASN A 143 -18.42 -17.29 -8.69
C ASN A 143 -19.71 -16.50 -8.41
N PHE A 144 -19.79 -15.23 -8.84
CA PHE A 144 -20.99 -14.41 -8.70
C PHE A 144 -22.08 -14.92 -9.66
N GLU A 145 -23.31 -15.13 -9.17
CA GLU A 145 -24.47 -15.53 -9.99
C GLU A 145 -25.54 -14.44 -10.07
N SER A 146 -25.92 -13.86 -8.93
CA SER A 146 -26.92 -12.80 -8.82
C SER A 146 -26.82 -12.03 -7.50
N GLY A 147 -27.48 -10.88 -7.41
CA GLY A 147 -27.61 -10.07 -6.19
C GLY A 147 -26.72 -8.83 -6.20
N ASN A 148 -26.18 -8.47 -5.03
CA ASN A 148 -25.34 -7.29 -4.85
C ASN A 148 -23.84 -7.68 -4.90
N ALA A 149 -23.04 -7.09 -5.78
CA ALA A 149 -21.58 -7.05 -5.61
C ALA A 149 -21.23 -5.79 -4.79
N ILE A 150 -20.35 -5.85 -3.74
CA ILE A 150 -20.25 -5.00 -2.48
C ILE A 150 -18.89 -4.26 -2.15
N PHE A 151 -18.84 -2.89 -2.24
CA PHE A 151 -17.69 -1.90 -2.16
C PHE A 151 -17.52 -1.29 -0.82
N THR A 152 -16.30 -0.80 -0.65
CA THR A 152 -16.06 0.37 0.16
C THR A 152 -14.98 1.27 -0.43
N TYR A 153 -15.10 2.56 -0.15
CA TYR A 153 -13.96 3.44 0.05
C TYR A 153 -14.00 3.86 1.53
N PRO A 154 -12.94 3.63 2.33
CA PRO A 154 -12.96 3.84 3.78
C PRO A 154 -12.90 5.32 4.15
N ASN A 155 -13.26 5.65 5.40
CA ASN A 155 -13.10 6.99 5.95
C ASN A 155 -11.66 7.25 6.46
N THR A 156 -10.66 6.93 5.63
CA THR A 156 -9.23 7.13 5.93
C THR A 156 -8.49 7.55 4.66
N PRO A 157 -7.28 8.14 4.76
CA PRO A 157 -6.34 8.21 3.64
C PRO A 157 -6.09 6.81 3.05
N VAL A 158 -5.88 6.71 1.74
CA VAL A 158 -5.57 5.43 1.06
C VAL A 158 -4.52 5.60 -0.03
N LYS A 159 -3.75 4.55 -0.30
CA LYS A 159 -2.90 4.48 -1.49
C LYS A 159 -3.76 4.26 -2.74
N CYS A 160 -3.45 4.97 -3.83
CA CYS A 160 -4.19 4.92 -5.10
C CYS A 160 -5.73 5.01 -4.93
N PRO A 161 -6.30 6.19 -4.63
CA PRO A 161 -7.74 6.36 -4.37
C PRO A 161 -8.64 6.03 -5.57
N GLY A 162 -8.05 5.87 -6.77
CA GLY A 162 -8.75 5.35 -7.95
C GLY A 162 -8.83 3.81 -8.03
N ALA A 163 -8.05 3.04 -7.26
CA ALA A 163 -8.10 1.58 -7.33
C ALA A 163 -9.45 0.95 -6.92
N PRO A 164 -10.21 1.50 -5.94
CA PRO A 164 -11.55 1.00 -5.61
C PRO A 164 -12.47 1.13 -6.82
N GLN A 165 -12.58 2.33 -7.41
CA GLN A 165 -13.39 2.50 -8.62
C GLN A 165 -12.86 1.74 -9.87
N LYS A 166 -11.56 1.41 -9.97
CA LYS A 166 -11.06 0.62 -11.13
C LYS A 166 -11.56 -0.81 -11.16
N ILE A 167 -11.44 -1.53 -10.04
CA ILE A 167 -11.93 -2.92 -9.95
C ILE A 167 -13.47 -2.98 -10.01
N CYS A 168 -14.13 -1.88 -9.62
CA CYS A 168 -15.49 -1.55 -10.03
C CYS A 168 -15.67 -1.68 -11.57
N TYR A 169 -15.13 -0.78 -12.39
CA TYR A 169 -15.40 -0.81 -13.84
C TYR A 169 -14.99 -2.13 -14.53
N ILE A 170 -13.95 -2.81 -14.02
CA ILE A 170 -13.52 -4.13 -14.48
C ILE A 170 -14.60 -5.20 -14.23
N ALA A 171 -15.22 -5.22 -13.06
CA ALA A 171 -16.26 -6.21 -12.73
C ALA A 171 -17.57 -5.97 -13.49
N ASP A 172 -17.97 -4.72 -13.78
CA ASP A 172 -19.15 -4.44 -14.63
C ASP A 172 -18.91 -4.95 -16.06
N HIS A 173 -17.72 -4.68 -16.61
CA HIS A 173 -17.31 -5.22 -17.90
C HIS A 173 -17.27 -6.76 -17.91
N TYR A 174 -16.68 -7.39 -16.90
CA TYR A 174 -16.63 -8.85 -16.78
C TYR A 174 -18.04 -9.46 -16.74
N LEU A 175 -18.93 -8.94 -15.89
CA LEU A 175 -20.31 -9.45 -15.77
C LEU A 175 -21.11 -9.27 -17.07
N ARG A 176 -20.86 -8.23 -17.86
CA ARG A 176 -21.41 -8.12 -19.23
C ARG A 176 -20.86 -9.20 -20.14
N LYS A 177 -19.54 -9.39 -20.14
CA LYS A 177 -18.84 -10.38 -20.97
C LYS A 177 -19.31 -11.82 -20.72
N VAL A 178 -19.65 -12.16 -19.47
CA VAL A 178 -20.16 -13.51 -19.09
C VAL A 178 -21.70 -13.59 -19.02
N GLY A 179 -22.43 -12.58 -19.50
CA GLY A 179 -23.90 -12.59 -19.56
C GLY A 179 -24.63 -12.42 -18.22
N LYS A 180 -23.91 -12.26 -17.10
CA LYS A 180 -24.48 -12.16 -15.74
C LYS A 180 -24.85 -10.73 -15.31
N ARG A 181 -24.58 -9.70 -16.14
CA ARG A 181 -24.80 -8.29 -15.76
C ARG A 181 -26.23 -7.96 -15.33
N ASN A 182 -27.24 -8.56 -15.94
CA ASN A 182 -28.64 -8.28 -15.60
C ASN A 182 -29.03 -8.82 -14.22
N ASN A 183 -28.28 -9.80 -13.70
CA ASN A 183 -28.48 -10.37 -12.38
C ASN A 183 -27.76 -9.58 -11.27
N ALA A 184 -26.95 -8.58 -11.64
CA ALA A 184 -26.08 -7.86 -10.73
C ALA A 184 -26.59 -6.43 -10.45
N ASN A 185 -26.93 -6.19 -9.19
CA ASN A 185 -26.99 -4.84 -8.65
C ASN A 185 -25.60 -4.41 -8.15
N ILE A 186 -25.25 -3.16 -8.40
CA ILE A 186 -23.92 -2.61 -8.16
C ILE A 186 -24.08 -1.13 -7.72
N MET A 187 -23.57 -0.70 -6.54
CA MET A 187 -23.85 0.61 -5.86
C MET A 187 -22.57 1.32 -5.37
N TYR A 188 -22.30 2.64 -5.47
CA TYR A 188 -20.94 3.15 -5.07
C TYR A 188 -20.82 3.60 -3.58
N ASN A 189 -20.49 2.67 -2.67
CA ASN A 189 -20.42 2.95 -1.22
C ASN A 189 -19.07 3.56 -0.78
N THR A 190 -18.95 4.87 -0.94
CA THR A 190 -17.77 5.66 -0.57
C THR A 190 -18.01 6.52 0.68
N SER A 191 -17.02 6.63 1.56
CA SER A 191 -17.03 7.64 2.65
C SER A 191 -16.76 9.07 2.16
N LEU A 192 -16.32 9.27 0.91
CA LEU A 192 -16.12 10.59 0.32
C LEU A 192 -17.41 11.18 -0.26
N PRO A 193 -17.65 12.50 -0.16
CA PRO A 193 -18.80 13.17 -0.77
C PRO A 193 -18.72 13.30 -2.30
N VAL A 194 -17.58 12.92 -2.91
CA VAL A 194 -17.34 12.98 -4.35
C VAL A 194 -16.71 11.71 -4.88
N ILE A 195 -17.08 11.31 -6.11
CA ILE A 195 -16.55 10.11 -6.75
C ILE A 195 -15.06 10.23 -7.18
N PHE A 196 -14.55 11.46 -7.35
CA PHE A 196 -13.13 11.73 -7.58
C PHE A 196 -12.75 13.16 -7.14
N GLY A 197 -11.52 13.36 -6.67
CA GLY A 197 -11.06 14.66 -6.13
C GLY A 197 -10.80 15.77 -7.17
N VAL A 198 -10.88 15.46 -8.47
CA VAL A 198 -10.66 16.43 -9.56
C VAL A 198 -11.92 16.50 -10.42
N LYS A 199 -12.58 17.66 -10.44
CA LYS A 199 -13.93 17.87 -11.00
C LYS A 199 -14.09 17.32 -12.41
N LYS A 200 -13.14 17.61 -13.32
CA LYS A 200 -13.15 17.15 -14.73
C LYS A 200 -13.39 15.64 -14.88
N TYR A 201 -12.82 14.83 -13.96
CA TYR A 201 -13.03 13.38 -13.99
C TYR A 201 -14.29 12.98 -13.19
N ALA A 202 -14.56 13.65 -12.06
CA ALA A 202 -15.78 13.39 -11.27
C ALA A 202 -17.06 13.55 -12.10
N ASP A 203 -17.17 14.64 -12.88
CA ASP A 203 -18.31 14.93 -13.76
C ASP A 203 -18.60 13.80 -14.77
N ALA A 204 -17.57 13.06 -15.20
CA ALA A 204 -17.70 11.92 -16.11
C ALA A 204 -18.08 10.61 -15.40
N LEU A 205 -17.67 10.45 -14.14
CA LEU A 205 -17.79 9.21 -13.38
C LEU A 205 -19.14 9.05 -12.65
N TRP A 206 -19.85 10.15 -12.36
CA TRP A 206 -21.16 10.15 -11.68
C TRP A 206 -22.28 9.36 -12.40
N LYS A 207 -22.02 8.82 -13.60
CA LYS A 207 -22.99 8.05 -14.41
C LYS A 207 -23.07 6.56 -14.05
N TYR A 208 -22.39 6.10 -12.99
CA TYR A 208 -22.26 4.68 -12.65
C TYR A 208 -22.37 4.39 -11.14
N SER A 209 -22.94 3.24 -10.81
CA SER A 209 -23.11 2.71 -9.45
C SER A 209 -22.40 1.35 -9.35
N MET A 210 -21.60 1.09 -8.30
CA MET A 210 -20.80 -0.15 -8.22
C MET A 210 -20.15 -0.50 -6.87
N MET A 211 -20.13 -1.79 -6.44
CA MET A 211 -19.67 -2.24 -5.11
C MET A 211 -18.63 -3.50 -5.15
N HIS A 212 -17.38 -3.48 -4.55
CA HIS A 212 -16.32 -4.50 -4.11
C HIS A 212 -15.21 -4.01 -3.02
N VAL A 213 -14.99 -4.53 -1.79
CA VAL A 213 -14.25 -3.87 -0.59
C VAL A 213 -12.78 -3.31 -0.68
N THR A 214 -12.55 -2.11 -0.08
CA THR A 214 -11.25 -1.46 0.26
C THR A 214 -11.02 -1.32 1.80
N PRO A 215 -9.86 -1.72 2.35
CA PRO A 215 -9.57 -1.58 3.78
C PRO A 215 -9.20 -0.14 4.18
N PRO A 216 -9.44 0.24 5.45
CA PRO A 216 -8.81 1.41 6.06
C PRO A 216 -7.28 1.32 5.99
N MET A 217 -6.62 2.47 5.96
CA MET A 217 -5.16 2.54 5.97
C MET A 217 -4.66 3.65 6.88
N SER A 218 -3.48 3.43 7.45
CA SER A 218 -2.80 4.38 8.31
C SER A 218 -1.28 4.35 8.07
N SER A 219 -0.55 5.25 8.71
CA SER A 219 0.90 5.17 8.77
C SER A 219 1.35 3.95 9.59
N PRO A 220 2.46 3.29 9.24
CA PRO A 220 2.97 2.13 9.96
C PRO A 220 3.17 2.39 11.46
N SER A 221 2.75 1.45 12.28
CA SER A 221 2.64 1.62 13.73
C SER A 221 3.94 2.10 14.44
N PRO A 222 5.15 1.64 14.08
CA PRO A 222 6.41 2.17 14.64
C PRO A 222 6.64 3.66 14.34
N LEU A 223 6.33 4.10 13.12
CA LEU A 223 6.45 5.49 12.71
C LEU A 223 5.41 6.36 13.43
N LYS A 224 4.15 5.90 13.50
CA LYS A 224 3.05 6.64 14.14
C LYS A 224 3.29 6.90 15.64
N LYS A 225 4.07 6.05 16.31
CA LYS A 225 4.47 6.24 17.73
C LYS A 225 5.54 7.32 17.91
N CYS A 226 6.35 7.59 16.90
CA CYS A 226 7.41 8.61 16.95
C CYS A 226 6.83 10.00 16.65
N THR A 227 6.24 10.64 17.66
CA THR A 227 5.64 11.98 17.55
C THR A 227 6.62 13.04 17.03
N ASP A 228 7.92 12.89 17.31
CA ASP A 228 8.98 13.72 16.75
C ASP A 228 9.05 13.67 15.21
N LEU A 229 8.67 12.57 14.56
CA LEU A 229 8.72 12.42 13.10
C LEU A 229 7.40 12.70 12.38
N VAL A 230 6.25 12.63 13.08
CA VAL A 230 4.94 12.69 12.43
C VAL A 230 4.14 13.97 12.72
N ASN A 231 3.27 14.35 11.79
CA ASN A 231 2.24 15.37 11.99
C ASN A 231 1.06 14.82 12.82
N GLU A 232 0.07 15.66 13.11
CA GLU A 232 -1.13 15.30 13.90
C GLU A 232 -1.92 14.12 13.31
N ALA A 233 -1.88 13.92 11.99
CA ALA A 233 -2.50 12.80 11.31
C ALA A 233 -1.64 11.50 11.33
N GLY A 234 -0.43 11.55 11.90
CA GLY A 234 0.48 10.42 12.04
C GLY A 234 1.38 10.13 10.83
N PHE A 235 1.44 11.02 9.84
CA PHE A 235 2.33 10.88 8.66
C PHE A 235 3.62 11.67 8.84
N VAL A 236 4.72 11.29 8.18
CA VAL A 236 6.01 12.00 8.27
C VAL A 236 5.80 13.50 7.96
N ASP A 237 6.23 14.37 8.87
CA ASP A 237 6.13 15.82 8.70
C ASP A 237 7.32 16.33 7.88
N VAL A 238 7.05 16.63 6.60
CA VAL A 238 8.04 17.04 5.60
C VAL A 238 7.60 18.29 4.84
N ASN A 239 8.56 19.09 4.40
CA ASN A 239 8.35 20.17 3.47
C ASN A 239 7.90 19.61 2.10
N PRO A 240 6.77 20.06 1.52
CA PRO A 240 6.19 19.47 0.31
C PRO A 240 7.00 19.74 -0.98
N ALA A 241 7.99 20.63 -0.96
CA ALA A 241 8.86 20.92 -2.10
C ALA A 241 10.20 20.16 -2.03
N THR A 242 10.74 19.91 -0.84
CA THR A 242 12.07 19.28 -0.66
C THR A 242 12.03 17.85 -0.15
N MET A 243 10.88 17.39 0.39
CA MET A 243 10.72 16.14 1.15
C MET A 243 11.58 16.03 2.42
N GLN A 244 12.31 17.08 2.79
CA GLN A 244 13.06 17.13 4.05
C GLN A 244 12.09 17.31 5.22
N SER A 245 12.37 16.69 6.37
CA SER A 245 11.55 16.87 7.56
C SER A 245 11.50 18.33 8.00
N SER A 246 10.30 18.78 8.39
CA SER A 246 10.06 20.12 8.94
C SER A 246 10.81 20.37 10.26
N ARG A 247 11.38 19.33 10.89
CA ARG A 247 11.96 19.38 12.24
C ARG A 247 13.38 18.84 12.35
N PHE A 248 13.82 17.96 11.45
CA PHE A 248 15.14 17.33 11.49
C PHE A 248 15.83 17.46 10.12
N PRO A 249 16.96 18.20 10.00
CA PRO A 249 17.56 18.52 8.71
C PRO A 249 18.19 17.31 8.00
N ASN A 250 18.36 16.18 8.67
CA ASN A 250 18.92 14.94 8.15
C ASN A 250 17.86 13.82 7.94
N VAL A 251 16.57 14.12 8.11
CA VAL A 251 15.45 13.19 7.89
C VAL A 251 14.71 13.55 6.60
N PHE A 252 14.36 12.53 5.81
CA PHE A 252 13.63 12.60 4.54
C PHE A 252 12.59 11.47 4.44
#